data_AF-A0A699X5R8-F1
#
_entry.id   AF-A0A699X5R8-F1
#
_cell.length_a   1.000
_cell.length_b   1.000
_cell.length_c   1.000
_cell.angle_alpha   90.00
_cell.angle_beta   90.00
_cell.angle_gamma   90.00
#
_symmetry.space_group_name_H-M   'P 1'
#
loop_
_entity.id
_entity.type
_entity.pdbx_description
1 polymer ?
#
loop_
_entity_poly.entity_id
_entity_poly.type
_entity_poly.pdbx_seq_one_letter_code
_entity_poly.pdbx_strand_id
1 'polypeptide(L)'
;NLGIPDKKLHDRFLVHSVGLTLALGKAKDTDGDGVPDRKDKCPDTPTGVKVDLVGCPVDTDGDGVADYQDKCPDVKGLANLQGCPDADGYGVADP
;
A
#
# COMPACT_ATOMS: atom_id res chain seq x y z
N ASN A 1 -61.16 46.62 4.36
CA ASN A 1 -60.91 46.02 5.69
C ASN A 1 -61.36 44.58 5.69
N LEU A 2 -60.47 43.65 5.33
CA LEU A 2 -60.60 42.25 5.71
C LEU A 2 -59.18 41.72 5.94
N GLY A 3 -58.80 41.64 7.21
CA GLY A 3 -57.49 41.13 7.63
C GLY A 3 -57.44 39.62 7.51
N ILE A 4 -56.37 39.10 6.92
CA ILE A 4 -56.05 37.68 6.90
C ILE A 4 -54.93 37.47 7.93
N PRO A 5 -55.07 36.59 8.93
CA PRO A 5 -54.08 36.44 9.99
C PRO A 5 -52.80 35.79 9.46
N ASP A 6 -51.65 36.41 9.76
CA ASP A 6 -50.31 35.87 9.53
C ASP A 6 -50.15 34.52 10.23
N LYS A 7 -50.31 33.43 9.47
CA LYS A 7 -49.88 32.11 9.94
C LYS A 7 -48.37 32.08 9.86
N LYS A 8 -47.69 32.37 10.98
CA LYS A 8 -46.28 31.99 11.21
C LYS A 8 -46.15 30.47 11.04
N LEU A 9 -45.90 30.05 9.81
CA LEU A 9 -45.50 28.68 9.53
C LEU A 9 -43.98 28.63 9.77
N HIS A 10 -43.60 28.14 10.94
CA HIS A 10 -42.20 27.84 11.23
C HIS A 10 -41.80 26.62 10.41
N ASP A 11 -41.28 26.84 9.21
CA ASP A 11 -40.67 25.81 8.38
C ASP A 11 -39.32 25.40 8.99
N ARG A 12 -39.36 24.72 10.14
CA ARG A 12 -38.20 24.05 10.73
C ARG A 12 -38.00 22.73 10.00
N PHE A 13 -37.39 22.78 8.83
CA PHE A 13 -36.93 21.59 8.13
C PHE A 13 -35.70 21.04 8.87
N LEU A 14 -35.92 20.05 9.73
CA LEU A 14 -34.89 19.45 10.55
C LEU A 14 -34.56 18.06 10.00
N VAL A 15 -33.44 17.97 9.28
CA VAL A 15 -32.91 16.72 8.74
C VAL A 15 -31.89 16.17 9.72
N HIS A 16 -32.14 14.99 10.26
CA HIS A 16 -31.15 14.22 11.00
C HIS A 16 -30.79 12.99 10.19
N SER A 17 -29.58 12.98 9.63
CA SER A 17 -29.02 11.82 8.95
C SER A 17 -28.10 11.09 9.90
N VAL A 18 -28.30 9.78 10.05
CA VAL A 18 -27.35 8.89 10.72
C VAL A 18 -26.89 7.88 9.67
N GLY A 19 -25.59 7.90 9.36
CA GLY A 19 -24.95 6.94 8.47
C GLY A 19 -24.21 5.89 9.27
N LEU A 20 -24.41 4.62 8.94
CA LEU A 20 -23.62 3.50 9.46
C LEU A 20 -22.96 2.81 8.27
N THR A 21 -21.63 2.77 8.27
CA THR A 21 -20.85 2.01 7.30
C THR A 21 -20.45 0.69 7.93
N LEU A 22 -20.97 -0.43 7.42
CA LEU A 22 -20.55 -1.76 7.84
C LEU A 22 -19.58 -2.34 6.80
N ALA A 23 -18.33 -2.57 7.19
CA ALA A 23 -17.36 -3.31 6.39
C ALA A 23 -17.36 -4.79 6.81
N LEU A 24 -17.98 -5.65 6.00
CA LEU A 24 -18.11 -7.08 6.29
C LEU A 24 -16.93 -7.86 5.67
N GLY A 25 -15.97 -8.25 6.50
CA GLY A 25 -14.85 -9.14 6.14
C GLY A 25 -13.64 -8.44 5.51
N LYS A 26 -12.44 -9.03 5.71
CA LYS A 26 -11.21 -8.69 4.99
C LYS A 26 -11.03 -9.71 3.86
N ALA A 27 -10.51 -9.27 2.71
CA ALA A 27 -10.08 -10.21 1.68
C ALA A 27 -8.97 -11.13 2.22
N LYS A 28 -8.95 -12.39 1.77
CA LYS A 28 -7.90 -13.35 2.14
C LYS A 28 -6.54 -12.84 1.63
N ASP A 29 -5.54 -12.96 2.48
CA ASP A 29 -4.19 -12.41 2.38
C ASP A 29 -3.33 -13.38 3.18
N THR A 30 -2.68 -14.32 2.48
CA THR A 30 -2.11 -15.55 3.04
C THR A 30 -0.75 -15.34 3.67
N ASP A 31 0.10 -14.53 3.04
CA ASP A 31 1.43 -14.17 3.52
C ASP A 31 1.43 -12.88 4.36
N GLY A 32 0.32 -12.14 4.37
CA GLY A 32 0.09 -11.01 5.25
C GLY A 32 0.85 -9.76 4.81
N ASP A 33 1.26 -9.67 3.55
CA ASP A 33 2.01 -8.53 2.99
C ASP A 33 1.12 -7.28 2.77
N GLY A 34 -0.21 -7.44 2.87
CA GLY A 34 -1.21 -6.39 2.71
C GLY A 34 -1.90 -6.39 1.34
N VAL A 35 -1.52 -7.27 0.43
CA VAL A 35 -2.12 -7.48 -0.88
C VAL A 35 -2.96 -8.76 -0.85
N PRO A 36 -4.26 -8.70 -1.20
CA PRO A 36 -5.09 -9.90 -1.18
C PRO A 36 -4.61 -10.96 -2.18
N ASP A 37 -4.68 -12.25 -1.83
CA ASP A 37 -4.25 -13.42 -2.65
C ASP A 37 -4.66 -13.32 -4.13
N ARG A 38 -5.86 -12.78 -4.40
CA ARG A 38 -6.42 -12.63 -5.76
C ARG A 38 -5.71 -11.59 -6.64
N LYS A 39 -4.88 -10.72 -6.05
CA LYS A 39 -4.12 -9.65 -6.70
C LYS A 39 -2.62 -9.82 -6.52
N ASP A 40 -2.24 -10.67 -5.58
CA ASP A 40 -0.87 -10.97 -5.25
C ASP A 40 -0.23 -11.89 -6.30
N LYS A 41 0.87 -11.43 -6.87
CA LYS A 41 1.70 -12.17 -7.84
C LYS A 41 2.89 -12.85 -7.17
N CYS A 42 3.18 -12.53 -5.92
CA CYS A 42 4.31 -12.99 -5.14
C CYS A 42 3.81 -13.55 -3.79
N PRO A 43 3.19 -14.75 -3.80
CA PRO A 43 2.40 -15.31 -2.68
C PRO A 43 3.18 -15.75 -1.43
N ASP A 44 4.50 -15.51 -1.42
CA ASP A 44 5.42 -15.91 -0.36
C ASP A 44 6.20 -14.67 0.14
N THR A 45 5.61 -13.48 0.02
CA THR A 45 6.28 -12.25 0.42
C THR A 45 6.31 -12.13 1.95
N PRO A 46 7.48 -11.91 2.57
CA PRO A 46 7.54 -11.86 4.02
C PRO A 46 6.70 -10.72 4.59
N THR A 47 5.91 -11.01 5.62
CA THR A 47 5.11 -10.00 6.32
C THR A 47 5.99 -8.84 6.79
N GLY A 48 5.57 -7.60 6.51
CA GLY A 48 6.28 -6.38 6.90
C GLY A 48 7.35 -5.91 5.92
N VAL A 49 7.62 -6.67 4.85
CA VAL A 49 8.38 -6.18 3.69
C VAL A 49 7.53 -5.17 2.92
N LYS A 50 8.19 -4.16 2.37
CA LYS A 50 7.53 -3.20 1.49
C LYS A 50 7.26 -3.87 0.15
N VAL A 51 5.98 -3.95 -0.22
CA VAL A 51 5.51 -4.52 -1.48
C VAL A 51 4.90 -3.47 -2.40
N ASP A 52 4.86 -3.80 -3.69
CA ASP A 52 4.16 -3.01 -4.70
C ASP A 52 2.65 -3.33 -4.76
N LEU A 53 1.95 -2.79 -5.76
CA LEU A 53 0.51 -2.98 -5.92
C LEU A 53 0.09 -4.41 -6.28
N VAL A 54 1.04 -5.28 -6.61
CA VAL A 54 0.82 -6.67 -6.97
C VAL A 54 1.47 -7.65 -5.98
N GLY A 55 1.83 -7.18 -4.78
CA GLY A 55 2.32 -8.03 -3.68
C GLY A 55 3.79 -8.42 -3.81
N CYS A 56 4.52 -7.87 -4.78
CA CYS A 56 5.92 -8.22 -4.96
C CYS A 56 6.83 -7.25 -4.19
N PRO A 57 7.93 -7.75 -3.58
CA PRO A 57 8.90 -6.89 -2.92
C PRO A 57 9.42 -5.78 -3.84
N VAL A 58 9.58 -4.58 -3.29
CA VAL A 58 10.16 -3.46 -4.04
C VAL A 58 11.65 -3.73 -4.29
N ASP A 59 12.08 -3.45 -5.51
CA ASP A 59 13.46 -3.41 -5.99
C ASP A 59 13.65 -2.03 -6.62
N THR A 60 14.30 -1.13 -5.87
CA THR A 60 14.35 0.31 -6.16
C THR A 60 15.31 0.60 -7.31
N ASP A 61 16.44 -0.10 -7.40
CA ASP A 61 17.42 0.11 -8.46
C ASP A 61 17.21 -0.81 -9.68
N GLY A 62 16.47 -1.90 -9.52
CA GLY A 62 16.13 -2.84 -10.58
C GLY A 62 17.28 -3.76 -10.96
N ASP A 63 18.08 -4.22 -9.99
CA ASP A 63 19.15 -5.21 -10.17
C ASP A 63 18.68 -6.67 -9.98
N GLY A 64 17.46 -6.87 -9.47
CA GLY A 64 16.86 -8.18 -9.20
C GLY A 64 17.02 -8.67 -7.76
N VAL A 65 17.61 -7.88 -6.87
CA VAL A 65 17.63 -8.07 -5.42
C VAL A 65 16.62 -7.12 -4.79
N ALA A 66 15.68 -7.65 -4.01
CA ALA A 66 14.69 -6.79 -3.36
C ALA A 66 15.34 -5.89 -2.29
N ASP A 67 14.82 -4.68 -2.11
CA ASP A 67 15.37 -3.65 -1.19
C ASP A 67 15.61 -4.17 0.24
N TYR A 68 14.79 -5.10 0.71
CA TYR A 68 14.91 -5.67 2.06
C TYR A 68 16.06 -6.69 2.20
N GLN A 69 16.62 -7.15 1.08
CA GLN A 69 17.76 -8.07 0.96
C GLN A 69 18.98 -7.38 0.36
N ASP A 70 18.80 -6.19 -0.21
CA ASP A 70 19.83 -5.38 -0.83
C ASP A 70 20.56 -4.52 0.20
N LYS A 71 21.90 -4.58 0.19
CA LYS A 71 22.76 -3.71 1.00
C LYS A 71 23.00 -2.34 0.37
N CYS A 72 22.78 -2.22 -0.94
CA CYS A 72 22.99 -1.05 -1.77
C CYS A 72 21.73 -0.69 -2.58
N PRO A 73 20.56 -0.47 -1.95
CA PRO A 73 19.23 -0.41 -2.60
C PRO A 73 19.02 0.72 -3.63
N ASP A 74 19.96 1.65 -3.74
CA ASP A 74 19.90 2.78 -4.67
C ASP A 74 20.89 2.62 -5.85
N VAL A 75 21.71 1.57 -5.87
CA VAL A 75 22.82 1.40 -6.82
C VAL A 75 22.96 -0.07 -7.23
N LYS A 76 22.63 -0.33 -8.49
CA LYS A 76 22.67 -1.68 -9.07
C LYS A 76 23.96 -2.44 -8.75
N GLY A 77 23.80 -3.66 -8.27
CA GLY A 77 24.91 -4.55 -8.03
C GLY A 77 24.68 -5.97 -8.49
N LEU A 78 25.46 -6.87 -7.89
CA LEU A 78 25.38 -8.29 -8.19
C LEU A 78 24.65 -9.01 -7.05
N ALA A 79 23.77 -9.95 -7.40
CA ALA A 79 23.04 -10.74 -6.41
C ALA A 79 23.95 -11.54 -5.45
N ASN A 80 25.13 -11.99 -5.91
CA ASN A 80 26.11 -12.66 -5.06
C ASN A 80 26.82 -11.72 -4.07
N LEU A 81 26.73 -10.41 -4.30
CA LEU A 81 27.28 -9.34 -3.45
C LEU A 81 26.17 -8.58 -2.71
N GLN A 82 24.99 -9.21 -2.56
CA GLN A 82 23.85 -8.63 -1.82
C GLN A 82 23.40 -7.30 -2.41
N GLY A 83 23.37 -7.21 -3.75
CA GLY A 83 22.92 -6.04 -4.51
C GLY A 83 23.94 -4.91 -4.58
N CYS A 84 25.17 -5.11 -4.08
CA CYS A 84 26.21 -4.09 -4.16
C CYS A 84 27.09 -4.19 -5.42
N PRO A 85 27.57 -3.04 -5.95
CA PRO A 85 28.44 -2.97 -7.12
C PRO A 85 29.85 -3.54 -6.82
N ASP A 86 30.51 -4.01 -7.88
CA ASP A 86 31.90 -4.49 -7.90
C ASP A 86 32.56 -3.94 -9.16
N ALA A 87 33.14 -2.75 -9.05
CA ALA A 87 33.63 -1.98 -10.19
C ALA A 87 34.86 -2.61 -10.85
N ASP A 88 35.70 -3.32 -10.09
CA ASP A 88 36.95 -3.94 -10.57
C ASP A 88 36.86 -5.47 -10.72
N GLY A 89 35.76 -6.09 -10.30
CA GLY A 89 35.36 -7.44 -10.68
C GLY A 89 36.14 -8.56 -9.97
N TYR A 90 36.73 -8.30 -8.80
CA TYR A 90 37.44 -9.32 -8.02
C TYR A 90 36.54 -10.10 -7.05
N GLY A 91 35.22 -9.88 -7.12
CA GLY A 91 34.22 -10.62 -6.36
C GLY A 91 34.03 -10.11 -4.94
N VAL A 92 34.29 -8.83 -4.71
CA VAL A 92 34.04 -8.14 -3.44
C VAL A 92 33.35 -6.82 -3.76
N ALA A 93 32.34 -6.47 -2.96
CA ALA A 93 31.62 -5.21 -3.15
C ALA A 93 32.52 -3.99 -2.92
N ASP A 94 32.24 -2.92 -3.66
CA ASP A 94 32.87 -1.61 -3.48
C ASP A 94 32.58 -1.07 -2.05
N PRO A 95 33.53 -0.32 -1.43
CA PRO A 95 33.38 0.26 -0.10
C PRO A 95 32.28 1.33 0.05
#